data_AF-A0A817PDT2-F1
#
_entry.id   AF-A0A817PDT2-F1
#
_cell.length_a   1.000
_cell.length_b   1.000
_cell.length_c   1.000
_cell.angle_alpha   90.00
_cell.angle_beta   90.00
_cell.angle_gamma   90.00
#
_symmetry.space_group_name_H-M   'P 1'
#
loop_
_entity.id
_entity.type
_entity.pdbx_description
1 polymer ?
#
loop_
_entity_poly.entity_id
_entity_poly.type
_entity_poly.pdbx_seq_one_letter_code
_entity_poly.pdbx_strand_id
1 'polypeptide(L)'
;MANKPPTCYCGADRDLSKVEVQCCLCLRYCHHDCISLTTGPMLPFMTNYHFLCKDCSPNKPEEQFVKKTATFNQLCTTVLANLTQQSSSQTFFSRDREILPFIDEKWDLLTFSQKKNKPTLHASVYKAL
;
A
#
# COMPACT_ATOMS: atom_id res chain seq x y z
N MET A 1 22.20 -22.43 -2.02
CA MET A 1 21.40 -21.22 -1.80
C MET A 1 20.63 -20.97 -3.07
N ALA A 2 19.31 -21.17 -3.08
CA ALA A 2 18.52 -21.02 -4.30
C ALA A 2 18.50 -19.53 -4.69
N ASN A 3 18.83 -19.24 -5.95
CA ASN A 3 18.84 -17.90 -6.51
C ASN A 3 17.39 -17.40 -6.54
N LYS A 4 16.99 -16.62 -5.53
CA LYS A 4 15.63 -16.08 -5.43
C LYS A 4 15.42 -15.19 -6.66
N PRO A 5 14.39 -15.41 -7.49
CA PRO A 5 14.16 -14.57 -8.63
C PRO A 5 14.00 -13.11 -8.17
N PRO A 6 14.56 -12.14 -8.92
CA PRO A 6 14.56 -10.75 -8.51
C PRO A 6 13.14 -10.27 -8.26
N THR A 7 12.97 -9.52 -7.17
CA THR A 7 11.65 -9.04 -6.74
C THR A 7 11.14 -7.97 -7.70
N CYS A 8 12.01 -7.07 -8.17
CA CYS A 8 11.69 -5.95 -9.07
C CYS A 8 12.45 -6.05 -10.42
N TYR A 9 12.05 -5.27 -11.44
CA TYR A 9 12.72 -5.21 -12.74
C TYR A 9 14.19 -4.75 -12.68
N CYS A 10 14.54 -3.91 -11.71
CA CYS A 10 15.91 -3.43 -11.52
C CYS A 10 16.84 -4.47 -10.90
N GLY A 11 16.31 -5.63 -10.49
CA GLY A 11 17.09 -6.69 -9.84
C GLY A 11 17.41 -6.44 -8.35
N ALA A 12 17.14 -5.23 -7.83
CA ALA A 12 17.34 -4.92 -6.43
C ALA A 12 16.28 -5.57 -5.52
N ASP A 13 16.67 -5.79 -4.26
CA ASP A 13 15.78 -6.20 -3.18
C ASP A 13 14.74 -5.12 -2.85
N ARG A 14 13.73 -5.53 -2.08
CA ARG A 14 12.67 -4.65 -1.61
C ARG A 14 13.19 -3.57 -0.65
N ASP A 15 12.61 -2.38 -0.77
CA ASP A 15 12.79 -1.27 0.16
C ASP A 15 11.46 -0.91 0.81
N LEU A 16 11.23 -1.44 2.02
CA LEU A 16 9.98 -1.26 2.76
C LEU A 16 9.72 0.18 3.21
N SER A 17 10.71 1.07 3.07
CA SER A 17 10.52 2.51 3.32
C SER A 17 9.89 3.25 2.13
N LYS A 18 9.84 2.60 0.96
CA LYS A 18 9.34 3.16 -0.29
C LYS A 18 8.04 2.50 -0.75
N VAL A 19 7.37 3.15 -1.70
CA VAL A 19 6.18 2.58 -2.33
C VAL A 19 6.61 1.44 -3.26
N GLU A 20 5.94 0.31 -3.10
CA GLU A 20 6.11 -0.87 -3.95
C GLU A 20 4.73 -1.43 -4.30
N VAL A 21 4.59 -1.95 -5.52
CA VAL A 21 3.34 -2.54 -6.04
C VAL A 21 3.54 -4.02 -6.34
N GLN A 22 2.59 -4.86 -5.94
CA GLN A 22 2.63 -6.29 -6.14
C GLN A 22 1.84 -6.70 -7.38
N CYS A 23 2.45 -7.46 -8.28
CA CYS A 23 1.75 -7.98 -9.46
C CYS A 23 0.70 -9.02 -9.04
N CYS A 24 -0.53 -8.89 -9.53
CA CYS A 24 -1.63 -9.80 -9.21
C CYS A 24 -1.48 -11.21 -9.79
N LEU A 25 -0.57 -11.43 -10.76
CA LEU A 25 -0.34 -12.75 -11.36
C LEU A 25 0.91 -13.43 -10.79
N CYS A 26 2.08 -12.81 -10.88
CA CYS A 26 3.32 -13.44 -10.42
C CYS A 26 3.69 -13.14 -8.95
N LEU A 27 2.90 -12.29 -8.26
CA LEU A 27 3.09 -11.91 -6.86
C LEU A 27 4.44 -11.24 -6.52
N ARG A 28 5.23 -10.87 -7.55
CA ARG A 28 6.47 -10.11 -7.41
C ARG A 28 6.19 -8.62 -7.13
N TYR A 29 7.09 -7.98 -6.39
CA TYR A 29 6.99 -6.57 -6.00
C TYR A 29 7.85 -5.69 -6.90
N CYS A 30 7.24 -4.73 -7.57
CA CYS A 30 7.97 -3.70 -8.32
C CYS A 30 8.04 -2.41 -7.49
N HIS A 31 9.24 -1.82 -7.40
CA HIS A 31 9.39 -0.47 -6.87
C HIS A 31 8.55 0.50 -7.70
N HIS A 32 7.92 1.46 -7.03
CA HIS A 32 7.15 2.50 -7.70
C HIS A 32 8.01 3.31 -8.70
N ASP A 33 9.27 3.55 -8.37
CA ASP A 33 10.24 4.23 -9.27
C ASP A 33 10.64 3.38 -10.50
N CYS A 34 10.30 2.09 -10.51
CA CYS A 34 10.67 1.16 -11.60
C CYS A 34 9.50 0.86 -12.55
N ILE A 35 8.29 1.34 -12.26
CA ILE A 35 7.12 1.22 -13.15
C ILE A 35 6.96 2.49 -13.98
N SER A 36 6.37 2.38 -15.16
CA SER A 36 6.20 3.49 -16.11
C SER A 36 4.79 4.11 -16.06
N LEU A 37 4.04 3.89 -14.97
CA LEU A 37 2.64 4.31 -14.82
C LEU A 37 2.46 5.41 -13.79
N THR A 38 1.54 6.34 -14.06
CA THR A 38 1.06 7.31 -13.08
C THR A 38 0.02 6.65 -12.16
N THR A 39 0.36 6.41 -10.91
CA THR A 39 -0.52 5.75 -9.92
C THR A 39 -1.34 6.71 -9.06
N GLY A 40 -1.06 8.01 -9.15
CA GLY A 40 -1.48 9.00 -8.18
C GLY A 40 -0.77 8.83 -6.82
N PRO A 41 -1.21 9.56 -5.77
CA PRO A 41 -0.59 9.50 -4.45
C PRO A 41 -0.65 8.09 -3.87
N MET A 42 0.43 7.62 -3.25
CA MET A 42 0.51 6.29 -2.63
C MET A 42 1.35 6.33 -1.35
N LEU A 43 1.09 5.37 -0.47
CA LEU A 43 1.94 5.04 0.67
C LEU A 43 2.52 3.63 0.51
N PRO A 44 3.65 3.34 1.18
CA PRO A 44 4.09 1.97 1.41
C PRO A 44 2.95 1.12 1.99
N PHE A 45 2.97 -0.18 1.69
CA PHE A 45 2.03 -1.18 2.21
C PHE A 45 0.55 -1.05 1.79
N MET A 46 0.21 -0.16 0.86
CA MET A 46 -1.13 -0.12 0.28
C MET A 46 -1.47 -1.44 -0.44
N THR A 47 -2.73 -1.86 -0.37
CA THR A 47 -3.23 -3.08 -1.05
C THR A 47 -4.49 -2.85 -1.88
N ASN A 48 -5.04 -1.63 -1.87
CA ASN A 48 -6.24 -1.23 -2.62
C ASN A 48 -5.91 -0.83 -4.07
N TYR A 49 -5.29 -1.72 -4.82
CA TYR A 49 -5.04 -1.55 -6.26
C TYR A 49 -5.05 -2.90 -6.98
N HIS A 50 -5.04 -2.87 -8.30
CA HIS A 50 -4.68 -3.99 -9.16
C HIS A 50 -3.50 -3.57 -10.01
N PHE A 51 -2.42 -4.37 -9.98
CA PHE A 51 -1.22 -4.12 -10.76
C PHE A 51 -0.85 -5.36 -11.57
N LEU A 52 -0.59 -5.19 -12.86
CA LEU A 52 -0.10 -6.21 -13.77
C LEU A 52 1.25 -5.76 -14.32
N CYS A 53 2.30 -6.52 -14.02
CA CYS A 53 3.65 -6.21 -14.50
C CYS A 53 3.79 -6.51 -15.99
N LYS A 54 4.75 -5.87 -16.65
CA LYS A 54 5.03 -6.04 -18.09
C LYS A 54 5.31 -7.49 -18.50
N ASP A 55 5.90 -8.29 -17.60
CA ASP A 55 6.25 -9.68 -17.87
C ASP A 55 5.02 -10.59 -17.90
N CYS A 56 3.97 -10.22 -17.17
CA CYS A 56 2.71 -10.94 -17.05
C CYS A 56 1.60 -10.37 -17.96
N SER A 57 1.83 -9.21 -18.58
CA SER A 57 0.88 -8.59 -19.50
C SER A 57 0.69 -9.42 -20.76
N PRO A 58 -0.55 -9.69 -21.20
CA PRO A 58 -0.82 -10.39 -22.45
C PRO A 58 -0.26 -9.65 -23.68
N ASN A 59 -0.24 -8.32 -23.63
CA ASN A 59 0.15 -7.43 -24.72
C ASN A 59 1.53 -6.80 -24.45
N LYS A 60 2.52 -7.59 -24.00
CA LYS A 60 3.87 -7.12 -23.62
C LYS A 60 4.38 -5.98 -24.53
N PRO A 61 4.99 -4.91 -23.99
CA PRO A 61 5.52 -4.74 -22.63
C PRO A 61 4.68 -3.79 -21.73
N GLU A 62 3.37 -3.68 -21.96
CA GLU A 62 2.55 -2.70 -21.22
C GLU A 62 2.21 -3.15 -19.80
N GLU A 63 2.31 -2.22 -18.86
CA GLU A 63 1.85 -2.41 -17.48
C GLU A 63 0.40 -1.97 -17.34
N GLN A 64 -0.32 -2.54 -16.36
CA GLN A 64 -1.67 -2.07 -16.02
C GLN A 64 -1.76 -1.75 -14.54
N PHE A 65 -2.35 -0.61 -14.20
CA PHE A 65 -2.59 -0.21 -12.82
C PHE A 65 -3.97 0.39 -12.66
N VAL A 66 -4.72 -0.08 -11.66
CA VAL A 66 -6.02 0.47 -11.28
C VAL A 66 -6.06 0.64 -9.77
N LYS A 67 -6.10 1.89 -9.30
CA LYS A 67 -6.34 2.19 -7.87
C LYS A 67 -7.82 1.93 -7.55
N LYS A 68 -8.08 1.25 -6.44
CA LYS A 68 -9.43 0.94 -5.96
C LYS A 68 -9.73 1.72 -4.68
N THR A 69 -11.01 1.98 -4.43
CA THR A 69 -11.45 2.55 -3.16
C THR A 69 -11.05 1.60 -2.03
N ALA A 70 -10.31 2.11 -1.04
CA ALA A 70 -9.92 1.32 0.11
C ALA A 70 -11.14 1.03 1.01
N THR A 71 -11.31 -0.23 1.41
CA THR A 71 -12.15 -0.56 2.57
C THR A 71 -11.46 -0.10 3.86
N PHE A 72 -12.21 0.06 4.95
CA PHE A 72 -11.63 0.41 6.25
C PHE A 72 -10.64 -0.64 6.77
N ASN A 73 -10.86 -1.92 6.48
CA ASN A 73 -9.90 -2.98 6.82
C ASN A 73 -8.57 -2.76 6.11
N GLN A 74 -8.58 -2.56 4.77
CA GLN A 74 -7.36 -2.31 4.00
C GLN A 74 -6.64 -1.03 4.45
N LEU A 75 -7.42 0.02 4.75
CA LEU A 75 -6.90 1.28 5.25
C LEU A 75 -6.21 1.07 6.60
N CYS A 76 -6.85 0.42 7.57
CA CYS A 76 -6.27 0.12 8.88
C CYS A 76 -5.03 -0.78 8.77
N THR A 77 -5.05 -1.81 7.90
CA THR A 77 -3.87 -2.64 7.63
C THR A 77 -2.69 -1.81 7.10
N THR A 78 -2.95 -0.90 6.15
CA THR A 78 -1.90 -0.02 5.60
C THR A 78 -1.31 0.86 6.70
N VAL A 79 -2.15 1.44 7.55
CA VAL A 79 -1.74 2.29 8.68
C VAL A 79 -0.89 1.52 9.68
N LEU A 80 -1.37 0.35 10.13
CA LEU A 80 -0.64 -0.49 11.07
C LEU A 80 0.71 -0.95 10.51
N ALA A 81 0.77 -1.31 9.23
CA ALA A 81 2.02 -1.70 8.58
C ALA A 81 3.03 -0.54 8.53
N ASN A 82 2.58 0.69 8.20
CA ASN A 82 3.44 1.87 8.22
C ASN A 82 3.92 2.22 9.62
N LEU A 83 3.02 2.22 10.62
CA LEU A 83 3.39 2.46 12.03
C LEU A 83 4.39 1.41 12.54
N THR A 84 4.18 0.14 12.21
CA THR A 84 5.10 -0.95 12.55
C THR A 84 6.47 -0.75 11.91
N GLN A 85 6.52 -0.40 10.62
CA GLN A 85 7.77 -0.16 9.90
C GLN A 85 8.56 1.05 10.45
N GLN A 86 7.86 2.07 10.94
CA GLN A 86 8.44 3.27 11.56
C GLN A 86 8.91 3.01 13.00
N SER A 87 8.44 1.92 13.62
CA SER A 87 8.77 1.54 14.98
C SER A 87 9.93 0.55 15.01
N SER A 88 10.79 0.65 16.02
CA SER A 88 11.91 -0.30 16.18
C SER A 88 11.46 -1.68 16.67
N SER A 89 10.44 -1.74 17.53
CA SER A 89 9.95 -3.00 18.12
C SER A 89 8.48 -2.97 18.55
N GLN A 90 7.75 -1.87 18.29
CA GLN A 90 6.35 -1.74 18.72
C GLN A 90 5.43 -2.50 17.77
N THR A 91 4.55 -3.34 18.34
CA THR A 91 3.59 -4.16 17.59
C THR A 91 2.13 -3.87 17.94
N PHE A 92 1.89 -2.97 18.89
CA PHE A 92 0.56 -2.55 19.33
C PHE A 92 0.47 -1.02 19.26
N PHE A 93 -0.62 -0.49 18.74
CA PHE A 93 -0.81 0.94 18.51
C PHE A 93 -2.15 1.39 19.05
N SER A 94 -2.16 2.53 19.73
CA SER A 94 -3.36 3.16 20.24
C SER A 94 -4.23 3.66 19.09
N ARG A 95 -5.49 3.24 19.06
CA ARG A 95 -6.48 3.73 18.09
C ARG A 95 -6.55 5.25 18.08
N ASP A 96 -6.70 5.86 19.26
CA ASP A 96 -7.00 7.29 19.40
C ASP A 96 -5.76 8.18 19.34
N ARG A 97 -4.58 7.67 19.70
CA ARG A 97 -3.34 8.45 19.76
C ARG A 97 -2.41 8.25 18.57
N GLU A 98 -2.53 7.14 17.84
CA GLU A 98 -1.59 6.79 16.76
C GLU A 98 -2.34 6.49 15.46
N ILE A 99 -3.30 5.56 15.46
CA ILE A 99 -3.98 5.12 14.23
C ILE A 99 -4.83 6.25 13.64
N LEU A 100 -5.73 6.85 14.42
CA LEU A 100 -6.62 7.92 13.94
C LEU A 100 -5.84 9.17 13.50
N PRO A 101 -4.84 9.67 14.26
CA PRO A 101 -3.97 10.75 13.79
C PRO A 101 -3.24 10.44 12.48
N PHE A 102 -2.71 9.23 12.31
CA PHE A 102 -2.06 8.83 11.05
C PHE A 102 -3.05 8.85 9.88
N ILE A 103 -4.26 8.33 10.07
CA ILE A 103 -5.33 8.36 9.06
C ILE A 103 -5.69 9.80 8.71
N ASP A 104 -5.79 10.67 9.71
CA ASP A 104 -6.16 12.06 9.54
C ASP A 104 -5.11 12.85 8.74
N GLU A 105 -3.83 12.63 9.04
CA GLU A 105 -2.68 13.27 8.37
C GLU A 105 -2.48 12.75 6.94
N LYS A 106 -2.60 11.43 6.73
CA LYS A 106 -2.29 10.78 5.44
C LYS A 106 -3.52 10.47 4.58
N TRP A 107 -4.67 11.06 4.88
CA TRP A 107 -5.95 10.71 4.25
C TRP A 107 -5.87 10.68 2.71
N ASP A 108 -5.34 11.73 2.10
CA ASP A 108 -5.28 11.89 0.64
C ASP A 108 -4.28 10.94 -0.04
N LEU A 109 -3.37 10.33 0.72
CA LEU A 109 -2.48 9.28 0.22
C LEU A 109 -3.15 7.90 0.32
N LEU A 110 -3.83 7.63 1.44
CA LEU A 110 -4.51 6.37 1.75
C LEU A 110 -5.70 6.11 0.82
N THR A 111 -6.48 7.13 0.51
CA THR A 111 -7.69 7.00 -0.28
C THR A 111 -7.96 8.26 -1.11
N PHE A 112 -8.68 8.09 -2.21
CA PHE A 112 -9.24 9.20 -2.99
C PHE A 112 -10.69 9.53 -2.60
N SER A 113 -11.23 8.86 -1.59
CA SER A 113 -12.58 9.12 -1.08
C SER A 113 -12.63 10.43 -0.30
N GLN A 114 -13.77 11.11 -0.34
CA GLN A 114 -13.99 12.27 0.52
C GLN A 114 -13.86 11.88 2.00
N LYS A 115 -13.21 12.75 2.77
CA LYS A 115 -13.02 12.54 4.20
C LYS A 115 -14.37 12.53 4.90
N LYS A 116 -14.68 11.41 5.57
CA LYS A 116 -15.88 11.31 6.39
C LYS A 116 -15.78 12.26 7.60
N ASN A 117 -16.92 12.67 8.14
CA ASN A 117 -16.92 13.40 9.41
C ASN A 117 -16.27 12.56 10.53
N LYS A 118 -15.68 13.24 11.52
CA LYS A 118 -14.89 12.58 12.58
C LYS A 118 -15.66 11.45 13.29
N PRO A 119 -16.92 11.61 13.73
CA PRO A 119 -17.63 10.52 14.41
C PRO A 119 -17.80 9.27 13.55
N THR A 120 -18.16 9.43 12.27
CA THR A 120 -18.35 8.29 11.35
C THR A 120 -17.01 7.63 11.03
N LEU A 121 -15.95 8.41 10.89
CA LEU A 121 -14.60 7.89 10.68
C LEU A 121 -14.16 7.02 11.86
N HIS A 122 -14.25 7.54 13.09
CA HIS A 122 -13.88 6.80 14.31
C HIS A 122 -14.68 5.51 14.46
N ALA A 123 -15.99 5.56 14.23
CA ALA A 123 -16.85 4.38 14.29
C ALA A 123 -16.50 3.34 13.21
N SER A 124 -16.11 3.77 12.00
CA SER A 124 -15.70 2.88 10.92
C SER A 124 -14.35 2.20 11.21
N VAL A 125 -13.40 2.94 11.79
CA VAL A 125 -12.10 2.40 12.23
C VAL A 125 -12.30 1.41 13.38
N TYR A 126 -13.13 1.73 14.36
CA TYR A 126 -13.42 0.82 15.47
C TYR A 126 -14.06 -0.51 15.02
N LYS A 127 -14.86 -0.51 13.96
CA LYS A 127 -15.44 -1.75 13.42
C LYS A 127 -14.46 -2.59 12.61
N ALA A 128 -13.37 -1.99 12.14
CA ALA A 128 -12.38 -2.62 11.27
C ALA A 128 -11.21 -3.25 12.03
N LEU A 129 -10.99 -2.82 13.27
CA LEU A 129 -9.97 -3.32 14.20
C LEU A 129 -10.62 -4.21 15.26
#